data_AF-A0A7S0U8Y1-F1
#
_entry.id   AF-A0A7S0U8Y1-F1
#
_cell.length_a   1.000
_cell.length_b   1.000
_cell.length_c   1.000
_cell.angle_alpha   90.00
_cell.angle_beta   90.00
_cell.angle_gamma   90.00
#
_symmetry.space_group_name_H-M   'P 1'
#
loop_
_entity.id
_entity.type
_entity.pdbx_description
1 polymer ?
#
loop_
_entity_poly.entity_id
_entity_poly.type
_entity_poly.pdbx_seq_one_letter_code
_entity_poly.pdbx_strand_id
1 'polypeptide(L)'
;AEAAEEDERKCRICYDDTEEENNPLLSPCVCQGSQKYVHHDCLRSWQRSVQLSQPNNPSANHQERRHLVCSVCRTNFTLAPPQRMTMLGELSGISPERIQQ
;
A
#
# COMPACT_ATOMS: atom_id res chain seq x y z
N ALA A 1 -11.82 -32.16 19.01
CA ALA A 1 -10.73 -31.24 18.67
C ALA A 1 -11.31 -30.22 17.72
N GLU A 2 -12.09 -29.33 18.32
CA GLU A 2 -12.81 -28.26 17.67
C GLU A 2 -11.85 -27.39 16.85
N ALA A 3 -12.22 -27.16 15.58
CA ALA A 3 -11.59 -26.17 14.73
C ALA A 3 -11.73 -24.80 15.41
N ALA A 4 -10.64 -24.34 16.01
CA ALA A 4 -10.53 -22.96 16.46
C ALA A 4 -10.77 -22.10 15.21
N GLU A 5 -11.79 -21.26 15.26
CA GLU A 5 -12.21 -20.45 14.13
C GLU A 5 -11.03 -19.67 13.57
N GLU A 6 -10.60 -20.09 12.40
CA GLU A 6 -9.66 -19.40 11.54
C GLU A 6 -10.35 -18.11 11.09
N ASP A 7 -10.27 -17.05 11.90
CA ASP A 7 -10.40 -15.67 11.42
C ASP A 7 -9.18 -15.44 10.50
N GLU A 8 -9.27 -16.03 9.31
CA GLU A 8 -8.18 -16.21 8.35
C GLU A 8 -7.49 -14.87 8.14
N ARG A 9 -6.17 -14.84 8.35
CA ARG A 9 -5.34 -13.68 8.05
C ARG A 9 -5.40 -13.48 6.53
N LYS A 10 -6.38 -12.71 6.07
CA LYS A 10 -6.58 -12.42 4.64
C LYS A 10 -6.28 -10.95 4.38
N CYS A 11 -5.62 -10.69 3.27
CA CYS A 11 -5.40 -9.33 2.82
C CYS A 11 -6.75 -8.67 2.54
N ARG A 12 -7.09 -7.57 3.23
CA ARG A 12 -8.36 -6.84 3.02
C ARG A 12 -8.49 -6.15 1.65
N ILE A 13 -7.48 -6.25 0.78
CA ILE A 13 -7.48 -5.66 -0.56
C ILE A 13 -7.76 -6.73 -1.62
N CYS A 14 -7.04 -7.86 -1.60
CA CYS A 14 -7.20 -8.93 -2.58
C CYS A 14 -8.00 -10.14 -2.08
N TYR A 15 -8.33 -10.18 -0.79
CA TYR A 15 -9.08 -11.24 -0.10
C TYR A 15 -8.39 -12.62 -0.11
N ASP A 16 -7.07 -12.61 -0.29
CA ASP A 16 -6.21 -13.80 -0.31
C ASP A 16 -5.34 -13.87 0.95
N ASP A 17 -5.00 -15.08 1.40
CA ASP A 17 -4.15 -15.38 2.56
C ASP A 17 -2.73 -15.86 2.20
N THR A 18 -2.40 -15.94 0.92
CA THR A 18 -1.08 -16.42 0.45
C THR A 18 0.02 -15.44 0.83
N GLU A 19 0.84 -15.81 1.83
CA GLU A 19 2.04 -15.07 2.22
C GLU A 19 3.27 -15.58 1.46
N GLU A 20 3.96 -14.68 0.75
CA GLU A 20 5.27 -14.95 0.14
C GLU A 20 6.38 -14.23 0.91
N GLU A 21 7.63 -14.71 0.83
CA GLU A 21 8.78 -14.08 1.51
C GLU A 21 8.95 -12.60 1.13
N ASN A 22 8.66 -12.25 -0.13
CA ASN A 22 8.72 -10.88 -0.64
C ASN A 22 7.39 -10.11 -0.53
N ASN A 23 6.27 -10.79 -0.23
CA ASN A 23 4.95 -10.19 -0.17
C ASN A 23 4.13 -10.72 1.04
N PRO A 24 4.60 -10.50 2.29
CA PRO A 24 3.93 -11.00 3.49
C PRO A 24 2.67 -10.20 3.83
N LEU A 25 1.81 -10.77 4.69
CA LEU A 25 0.70 -10.04 5.30
C LEU A 25 1.20 -9.18 6.45
N LEU A 26 0.97 -7.88 6.33
CA LEU A 26 1.36 -6.88 7.30
C LEU A 26 0.15 -6.36 8.07
N SER A 27 0.40 -5.80 9.25
CA SER A 27 -0.57 -4.97 9.98
C SER A 27 -0.13 -3.50 9.92
N PRO A 28 -0.37 -2.79 8.80
CA PRO A 28 0.22 -1.48 8.57
C PRO A 28 -0.43 -0.36 9.38
N CYS A 29 -1.46 -0.65 10.17
CA CYS A 29 -2.16 0.32 11.02
C CYS A 29 -2.71 -0.38 12.26
N VAL A 30 -3.39 0.36 13.15
CA VAL A 30 -3.92 -0.14 14.43
C VAL A 30 -5.28 -0.85 14.34
N CYS A 31 -5.73 -1.22 13.13
CA CYS A 31 -6.97 -1.99 12.97
C CYS A 31 -6.88 -3.34 13.71
N GLN A 32 -8.03 -3.89 14.07
CA GLN A 32 -8.15 -5.17 14.79
C GLN A 32 -8.96 -6.16 13.95
N GLY A 33 -8.90 -7.45 14.31
CA GLY A 33 -9.50 -8.55 13.55
C GLY A 33 -8.89 -8.72 12.16
N SER A 34 -9.63 -9.37 11.25
CA SER A 34 -9.28 -9.58 9.84
C SER A 34 -8.91 -8.29 9.08
N GLN A 35 -9.53 -7.15 9.41
CA GLN A 35 -9.31 -5.86 8.73
C GLN A 35 -7.93 -5.22 8.94
N LYS A 36 -7.06 -5.83 9.77
CA LYS A 36 -5.70 -5.35 9.99
C LYS A 36 -4.71 -5.86 8.95
N TYR A 37 -4.98 -6.98 8.29
CA TYR A 37 -4.03 -7.65 7.41
C TYR A 37 -4.07 -7.12 5.98
N VAL A 38 -2.90 -6.79 5.43
CA VAL A 38 -2.72 -6.32 4.05
C VAL A 38 -1.38 -6.83 3.52
N HIS A 39 -1.36 -7.40 2.31
CA HIS A 39 -0.12 -7.73 1.63
C HIS A 39 0.72 -6.47 1.37
N HIS A 40 2.04 -6.57 1.53
CA HIS A 40 2.97 -5.48 1.25
C HIS A 40 2.72 -4.84 -0.12
N ASP A 41 2.62 -5.65 -1.18
CA ASP A 41 2.46 -5.17 -2.55
C ASP A 41 1.06 -4.65 -2.84
N CYS A 42 0.03 -5.23 -2.21
CA CYS A 42 -1.32 -4.70 -2.31
C CYS A 42 -1.41 -3.29 -1.72
N LEU A 43 -0.78 -3.05 -0.56
CA LEU A 43 -0.74 -1.71 0.03
C LEU A 43 0.04 -0.73 -0.86
N ARG A 44 1.22 -1.12 -1.37
CA ARG A 44 2.00 -0.26 -2.27
C ARG A 44 1.26 0.08 -3.55
N SER A 45 0.62 -0.91 -4.17
CA SER A 45 -0.14 -0.74 -5.41
C SER A 45 -1.31 0.23 -5.21
N TRP A 46 -2.03 0.09 -4.09
CA TRP A 46 -3.09 1.02 -3.74
C TRP A 46 -2.55 2.45 -3.49
N GLN A 47 -1.44 2.60 -2.75
CA GLN A 47 -0.80 3.91 -2.54
C GLN A 47 -0.38 4.56 -3.86
N ARG A 48 0.14 3.76 -4.81
CA ARG A 48 0.48 4.20 -6.17
C ARG A 48 -0.76 4.66 -6.93
N SER A 49 -1.82 3.87 -6.92
CA SER A 49 -3.09 4.19 -7.59
C SER A 49 -3.68 5.53 -7.10
N VAL A 50 -3.69 5.75 -5.78
CA VAL A 50 -4.14 7.02 -5.19
C VAL A 50 -3.30 8.20 -5.69
N GLN A 51 -1.97 8.06 -5.70
CA GLN A 51 -1.07 9.13 -6.17
C GLN A 51 -1.21 9.43 -7.67
N LEU A 52 -1.49 8.42 -8.50
CA LEU A 52 -1.70 8.57 -9.94
C LEU A 52 -3.10 9.08 -10.29
N SER A 53 -4.08 8.86 -9.41
CA SER A 53 -5.45 9.40 -9.57
C SER A 53 -5.53 10.92 -9.39
N GLN A 54 -4.44 11.54 -8.96
CA GLN A 54 -4.37 12.98 -8.77
C GLN A 54 -4.44 13.72 -10.11
N PRO A 55 -5.26 14.79 -10.21
CA PRO A 55 -5.27 15.63 -11.40
C PRO A 55 -3.88 16.22 -11.62
N ASN A 56 -3.45 16.31 -12.88
CA ASN A 56 -2.15 16.85 -13.26
C ASN A 56 -2.04 18.39 -13.10
N ASN A 57 -2.91 18.97 -12.28
CA ASN A 57 -2.96 20.39 -11.99
C ASN A 57 -2.09 20.70 -10.75
N PRO A 58 -1.00 21.47 -10.89
CA PRO A 58 -0.11 21.80 -9.76
C PRO A 58 -0.83 22.49 -8.60
N SER A 59 -1.92 23.23 -8.86
CA SER A 59 -2.71 23.88 -7.81
C SER A 59 -3.58 22.90 -7.00
N ALA A 60 -3.92 21.73 -7.56
CA ALA A 60 -4.73 20.70 -6.90
C ALA A 60 -3.87 19.64 -6.16
N ASN A 61 -2.55 19.71 -6.29
CA ASN A 61 -1.64 18.66 -5.87
C ASN A 61 -1.29 18.66 -4.37
N HIS A 62 -1.82 19.59 -3.58
CA HIS A 62 -1.28 19.92 -2.26
C HIS A 62 -1.79 19.07 -1.08
N GLN A 63 -2.71 18.11 -1.28
CA GLN A 63 -3.37 17.51 -0.11
C GLN A 63 -3.95 16.09 -0.27
N GLU A 64 -3.46 15.28 -1.20
CA GLU A 64 -3.90 13.88 -1.20
C GLU A 64 -3.26 13.14 -0.04
N ARG A 65 -4.08 12.78 0.96
CA ARG A 65 -3.62 12.09 2.18
C ARG A 65 -4.09 10.65 2.26
N ARG A 66 -4.97 10.18 1.36
CA ARG A 66 -5.51 8.82 1.42
C ARG A 66 -4.40 7.78 1.43
N HIS A 67 -3.37 7.95 0.58
CA HIS A 67 -2.24 7.03 0.54
C HIS A 67 -1.37 7.00 1.82
N LEU A 68 -1.57 7.93 2.75
CA LEU A 68 -0.85 8.02 4.03
C LEU A 68 -1.65 7.45 5.21
N VAL A 69 -2.98 7.41 5.13
CA VAL A 69 -3.86 7.10 6.28
C VAL A 69 -4.80 5.95 5.97
N CYS A 70 -5.04 5.10 6.97
CA CYS A 70 -6.01 4.03 6.86
C CYS A 70 -7.44 4.60 6.76
N SER A 71 -8.23 4.14 5.79
CA SER A 71 -9.63 4.54 5.65
C SER A 71 -10.53 4.06 6.80
N VAL A 72 -10.12 3.02 7.52
CA VAL A 72 -10.87 2.42 8.63
C VAL A 72 -10.57 3.13 9.94
N CYS A 73 -9.31 3.09 10.40
CA CYS A 73 -8.92 3.63 11.70
C CYS A 73 -8.32 5.05 11.66
N ARG A 74 -8.10 5.62 10.48
CA ARG A 74 -7.52 6.97 10.26
C ARG A 74 -6.09 7.17 10.74
N THR A 75 -5.45 6.16 11.32
CA THR A 75 -4.01 6.19 11.65
C THR A 75 -3.15 6.14 10.40
N ASN A 76 -1.98 6.77 10.46
CA ASN A 76 -0.96 6.65 9.43
C ASN A 76 -0.56 5.20 9.21
N PHE A 77 -0.34 4.83 7.95
CA PHE A 77 0.30 3.56 7.65
C PHE A 77 1.75 3.56 8.14
N THR A 78 2.20 2.45 8.70
CA THR A 78 3.62 2.23 9.02
C THR A 78 4.47 2.15 7.75
N LEU A 79 3.89 1.68 6.65
CA LEU A 79 4.52 1.66 5.34
C LEU A 79 4.29 3.00 4.62
N ALA A 80 5.37 3.75 4.41
CA ALA A 80 5.35 4.99 3.66
C ALA A 80 5.03 4.74 2.17
N PRO A 81 4.29 5.65 1.51
CA PRO A 81 4.01 5.55 0.09
C PRO A 81 5.30 5.57 -0.74
N PRO A 82 5.34 4.90 -1.89
CA PRO A 82 6.44 5.04 -2.84
C PRO A 82 6.54 6.50 -3.31
N GLN A 83 7.77 7.01 -3.44
CA GLN A 83 8.00 8.36 -3.93
C GLN A 83 7.56 8.48 -5.39
N ARG A 84 6.93 9.60 -5.74
CA ARG A 84 6.50 9.88 -7.13
C ARG A 84 7.63 9.69 -8.14
N MET A 85 8.85 10.14 -7.81
CA MET A 85 10.02 10.01 -8.69
C MET A 85 10.38 8.53 -8.97
N THR A 86 10.43 7.71 -7.92
CA THR A 86 10.69 6.26 -8.02
C THR A 86 9.67 5.59 -8.92
N MET A 87 8.40 5.92 -8.76
CA MET A 87 7.34 5.35 -9.58
C MET A 87 7.42 5.77 -11.05
N LEU A 88 7.78 7.03 -11.34
CA LEU A 88 7.98 7.47 -12.73
C LEU A 88 9.18 6.74 -13.39
N GLY A 89 10.24 6.45 -12.63
CA GLY A 89 11.38 5.67 -13.11
C GLY A 89 11.02 4.24 -13.49
N GLU A 90 10.26 3.55 -12.63
CA GLU A 90 9.75 2.19 -12.87
C GLU A 90 8.91 2.11 -14.16
N LEU A 91 8.02 3.09 -14.37
CA LEU A 91 7.11 3.13 -15.53
C LEU A 91 7.83 3.49 -16.84
N SER A 92 8.90 4.28 -16.74
CA SER A 92 9.66 4.75 -17.91
C SER A 92 10.77 3.77 -18.34
N GLY A 93 10.97 2.68 -17.59
CA GLY A 93 12.08 1.75 -17.82
C GLY A 93 13.47 2.36 -17.58
N ILE A 94 13.53 3.49 -16.85
CA ILE A 94 14.76 4.21 -16.52
C ILE A 94 15.08 3.90 -15.06
N SER A 95 16.02 2.98 -14.83
CA SER A 95 16.57 2.73 -13.50
C SER A 95 17.14 4.03 -12.92
N PRO A 96 16.98 4.29 -11.61
CA PRO A 96 17.43 5.53 -10.96
C PRO A 96 18.93 5.81 -11.15
N GLU A 97 19.72 4.78 -11.41
CA GLU A 97 21.18 4.85 -11.65
C GLU A 97 21.56 5.54 -12.98
N ARG A 98 20.62 5.70 -13.92
CA ARG A 98 20.85 6.38 -15.21
C ARG A 98 20.54 7.88 -15.19
N ILE A 99 19.98 8.40 -14.11
CA ILE A 99 19.63 9.82 -13.96
C ILE A 99 20.84 10.65 -13.49
N GLN A 100 21.93 9.97 -13.07
CA GLN A 100 23.08 10.58 -12.40
C GLN A 100 24.38 10.59 -13.23
N GLN A 101 24.28 10.36 -14.55
CA GLN A 101 25.36 10.58 -15.52
C GLN A 101 25.01 11.71 -16.46
#